data_AF-A0A4D6GWT0-F1
#
_entry.id   AF-A0A4D6GWT0-F1
#
_cell.length_a   1.000
_cell.length_b   1.000
_cell.length_c   1.000
_cell.angle_alpha   90.00
_cell.angle_beta   90.00
_cell.angle_gamma   90.00
#
_symmetry.space_group_name_H-M   'P 1'
#
loop_
_entity.id
_entity.type
_entity.pdbx_description
1 polymer ?
#
loop_
_entity_poly.entity_id
_entity_poly.type
_entity_poly.pdbx_seq_one_letter_code
_entity_poly.pdbx_strand_id
1 'polypeptide(L)'
;MNEPELQAVVDQQTLADRVAAGDYPDWVRSHWETFSESVTGDRDGTPFPCHFGAESVANGEPLYTVVPSLTDPDALLGFRDALLEYLGEYGSRDARVSFVTFWKPPEDEFSEADYHEALWHILSVLHVHDPEPWPADVPTDTDSPEWEFCFGGEPLFPTCRAPFYAAHDRYSRYCPVGLEITFQPAGLFEGITADTDAGQRARAAIQNRIEEYDGQCPHADLGDLGVDGDREWVQYLFREDDAQAPTECPATFTREHPKATAGIDPVVGSQPPASGDD
;
A
#
# COMPACT_ATOMS: atom_id res chain seq x y z
N MET A 1 10.95 4.08 24.48
CA MET A 1 10.80 4.32 23.03
C MET A 1 10.22 5.69 22.86
N ASN A 2 10.91 6.56 22.14
CA ASN A 2 10.34 7.84 21.74
C ASN A 2 9.49 7.56 20.49
N GLU A 3 8.18 7.75 20.57
CA GLU A 3 7.26 7.61 19.42
C GLU A 3 7.72 8.35 18.14
N PRO A 4 8.39 9.53 18.22
CA PRO A 4 8.96 10.20 17.05
C PRO A 4 10.01 9.41 16.26
N GLU A 5 10.70 8.44 16.88
CA GLU A 5 11.70 7.62 16.20
C GLU A 5 11.09 6.46 15.42
N LEU A 6 9.83 6.10 15.71
CA LEU A 6 9.16 4.99 15.02
C LEU A 6 8.92 5.33 13.54
N GLN A 7 8.47 6.55 13.26
CA GLN A 7 8.08 6.97 11.92
C GLN A 7 9.22 7.50 11.06
N ALA A 8 10.47 7.41 11.52
CA ALA A 8 11.63 7.78 10.72
C ALA A 8 11.73 6.91 9.46
N VAL A 9 12.03 7.54 8.32
CA VAL A 9 12.40 6.81 7.10
C VAL A 9 13.79 6.23 7.26
N VAL A 10 13.92 4.92 7.10
CA VAL A 10 15.19 4.20 7.30
C VAL A 10 15.46 3.22 6.18
N ASP A 11 16.74 2.97 5.90
CA ASP A 11 17.14 1.86 5.03
C ASP A 11 17.00 0.50 5.72
N GLN A 12 17.07 -0.57 4.91
CA GLN A 12 16.90 -1.93 5.39
C GLN A 12 17.89 -2.32 6.50
N GLN A 13 19.16 -1.91 6.36
CA GLN A 13 20.19 -2.22 7.34
C GLN A 13 19.90 -1.55 8.70
N THR A 14 19.53 -0.28 8.67
CA THR A 14 19.16 0.50 9.86
C THR A 14 17.92 -0.08 10.54
N LEU A 15 16.89 -0.46 9.77
CA LEU A 15 15.71 -1.13 10.31
C LEU A 15 16.10 -2.44 11.01
N ALA A 16 16.87 -3.31 10.34
CA ALA A 16 17.30 -4.60 10.87
C ALA A 16 18.15 -4.44 12.15
N ASP A 17 19.07 -3.47 12.19
CA ASP A 17 19.91 -3.20 13.35
C ASP A 17 19.09 -2.74 14.56
N ARG A 18 18.09 -1.86 14.35
CA ARG A 18 17.17 -1.41 15.42
C ARG A 18 16.27 -2.54 15.92
N VAL A 19 15.78 -3.40 15.02
CA VAL A 19 14.99 -4.60 15.40
C VAL A 19 15.84 -5.55 16.25
N ALA A 20 17.10 -5.79 15.85
CA ALA A 20 18.03 -6.64 16.58
C ALA A 20 18.44 -6.07 17.94
N ALA A 21 18.60 -4.74 18.03
CA ALA A 21 18.89 -4.03 19.28
C ALA A 21 17.71 -3.99 20.27
N GLY A 22 16.48 -4.24 19.79
CA GLY A 22 15.26 -4.13 20.59
C GLY A 22 14.77 -2.69 20.74
N ASP A 23 15.13 -1.82 19.80
CA ASP A 23 14.72 -0.41 19.78
C ASP A 23 13.26 -0.24 19.29
N TYR A 24 12.75 -1.23 18.57
CA TYR A 24 11.35 -1.30 18.11
C TYR A 24 10.49 -2.23 18.98
N PRO A 25 9.15 -2.02 19.03
CA PRO A 25 8.23 -2.95 19.66
C PRO A 25 8.22 -4.32 18.96
N ASP A 26 7.80 -5.36 19.69
CA ASP A 26 7.78 -6.74 19.18
C ASP A 26 6.96 -6.91 17.89
N TRP A 27 5.87 -6.15 17.72
CA TRP A 27 5.05 -6.22 16.50
C TRP A 27 5.81 -5.76 15.24
N VAL A 28 6.75 -4.81 15.37
CA VAL A 28 7.59 -4.36 14.25
C VAL A 28 8.59 -5.45 13.88
N ARG A 29 9.19 -6.12 14.89
CA ARG A 29 10.05 -7.28 14.65
C ARG A 29 9.29 -8.35 13.87
N SER A 30 8.08 -8.69 14.31
CA SER A 30 7.24 -9.67 13.63
C SER A 30 6.93 -9.28 12.19
N HIS A 31 6.59 -8.01 11.93
CA HIS A 31 6.39 -7.51 10.56
C HIS A 31 7.66 -7.67 9.73
N TRP A 32 8.80 -7.16 10.22
CA TRP A 32 10.07 -7.20 9.50
C TRP A 32 10.51 -8.64 9.16
N GLU A 33 10.49 -9.54 10.15
CA GLU A 33 10.91 -10.92 9.97
C GLU A 33 9.98 -11.65 8.99
N THR A 34 8.66 -11.56 9.17
CA THR A 34 7.70 -12.24 8.30
C THR A 34 7.67 -11.64 6.88
N PHE A 35 7.85 -10.32 6.75
CA PHE A 35 8.00 -9.64 5.46
C PHE A 35 9.23 -10.15 4.71
N SER A 36 10.40 -10.04 5.34
CA SER A 36 11.68 -10.39 4.72
C SER A 36 11.71 -11.87 4.36
N GLU A 37 11.29 -12.76 5.25
CA GLU A 37 11.21 -14.20 5.00
C GLU A 37 10.26 -14.53 3.86
N SER A 38 9.06 -13.93 3.85
CA SER A 38 8.08 -14.20 2.79
C SER A 38 8.51 -13.69 1.42
N VAL A 39 9.15 -12.52 1.34
CA VAL A 39 9.48 -11.89 0.06
C VAL A 39 10.78 -12.45 -0.54
N THR A 40 11.76 -12.82 0.31
CA THR A 40 13.05 -13.37 -0.15
C THR A 40 13.13 -14.89 -0.10
N GLY A 41 12.17 -15.55 0.54
CA GLY A 41 12.10 -16.99 0.65
C GLY A 41 11.29 -17.67 -0.47
N ASP A 42 10.94 -18.92 -0.21
CA ASP A 42 10.06 -19.74 -1.04
C ASP A 42 8.95 -20.38 -0.20
N ARG A 43 7.85 -20.70 -0.88
CA ARG A 43 6.73 -21.45 -0.35
C ARG A 43 6.62 -22.76 -1.12
N ASP A 44 6.84 -23.88 -0.43
CA ASP A 44 6.79 -25.22 -1.02
C ASP A 44 7.68 -25.39 -2.27
N GLY A 45 8.83 -24.70 -2.29
CA GLY A 45 9.76 -24.68 -3.43
C GLY A 45 9.45 -23.62 -4.49
N THR A 46 8.38 -22.83 -4.33
CA THR A 46 8.00 -21.74 -5.23
C THR A 46 8.45 -20.39 -4.66
N PRO A 47 9.33 -19.64 -5.34
CA PRO A 47 9.78 -18.33 -4.87
C PRO A 47 8.65 -17.29 -4.91
N PHE A 48 8.79 -16.20 -4.15
CA PHE A 48 7.83 -15.09 -4.18
C PHE A 48 7.53 -14.61 -5.62
N PRO A 49 6.26 -14.36 -5.99
CA PRO A 49 5.90 -14.19 -7.41
C PRO A 49 6.55 -12.98 -8.09
N CYS A 50 6.66 -11.87 -7.37
CA CYS A 50 7.29 -10.66 -7.88
C CYS A 50 8.81 -10.77 -7.78
N HIS A 51 9.44 -11.22 -8.87
CA HIS A 51 10.90 -11.34 -8.94
C HIS A 51 11.63 -10.04 -8.60
N PHE A 52 11.17 -8.92 -9.15
CA PHE A 52 11.78 -7.60 -8.95
C PHE A 52 11.69 -7.15 -7.50
N GLY A 53 10.53 -7.36 -6.85
CA GLY A 53 10.36 -7.06 -5.43
C GLY A 53 11.25 -7.93 -4.54
N ALA A 54 11.32 -9.24 -4.83
CA ALA A 54 12.18 -10.18 -4.11
C ALA A 54 13.66 -9.82 -4.23
N GLU A 55 14.14 -9.50 -5.43
CA GLU A 55 15.52 -9.07 -5.68
C GLU A 55 15.83 -7.74 -4.98
N SER A 56 14.91 -6.77 -5.04
CA SER A 56 15.07 -5.47 -4.40
C SER A 56 15.21 -5.58 -2.88
N VAL A 57 14.35 -6.36 -2.22
CA VAL A 57 14.46 -6.64 -0.78
C VAL A 57 15.74 -7.42 -0.46
N ALA A 58 16.11 -8.43 -1.26
CA ALA A 58 17.35 -9.18 -1.06
C ALA A 58 18.61 -8.29 -1.16
N ASN A 59 18.57 -7.24 -1.98
CA ASN A 59 19.64 -6.26 -2.14
C ASN A 59 19.62 -5.14 -1.08
N GLY A 60 18.57 -5.07 -0.24
CA GLY A 60 18.43 -4.02 0.77
C GLY A 60 18.12 -2.65 0.20
N GLU A 61 17.48 -2.59 -0.97
CA GLU A 61 17.13 -1.35 -1.65
C GLU A 61 15.95 -0.59 -1.04
N PRO A 62 14.87 -1.23 -0.51
CA PRO A 62 13.70 -0.51 -0.03
C PRO A 62 14.01 0.42 1.15
N LEU A 63 13.19 1.46 1.27
CA LEU A 63 13.09 2.28 2.47
C LEU A 63 11.88 1.84 3.30
N TYR A 64 11.95 2.09 4.60
CA TYR A 64 10.97 1.61 5.57
C TYR A 64 10.53 2.71 6.52
N THR A 65 9.28 2.62 6.98
CA THR A 65 8.79 3.36 8.15
C THR A 65 7.82 2.51 8.95
N VAL A 66 7.64 2.86 10.23
CA VAL A 66 6.73 2.18 11.15
C VAL A 66 5.67 3.15 11.60
N VAL A 67 4.39 2.86 11.33
CA VAL A 67 3.27 3.75 11.67
C VAL A 67 2.54 3.22 12.90
N PRO A 68 2.50 3.97 14.02
CA PRO A 68 2.03 3.44 15.31
C PRO A 68 0.50 3.36 15.43
N SER A 69 -0.27 3.73 14.41
CA SER A 69 -1.73 3.67 14.42
C SER A 69 -2.31 3.73 13.00
N LEU A 70 -3.47 3.08 12.81
CA LEU A 70 -4.26 3.16 11.58
C LEU A 70 -5.20 4.38 11.55
N THR A 71 -5.47 5.00 12.70
CA THR A 71 -6.54 6.01 12.86
C THR A 71 -6.15 7.24 13.68
N ASP A 72 -5.02 7.21 14.38
CA ASP A 72 -4.57 8.35 15.19
C ASP A 72 -4.10 9.50 14.27
N PRO A 73 -4.66 10.71 14.38
CA PRO A 73 -4.32 11.80 13.48
C PRO A 73 -2.84 12.17 13.48
N ASP A 74 -2.17 12.20 14.64
CA ASP A 74 -0.76 12.56 14.72
C ASP A 74 0.11 11.50 14.06
N ALA A 75 -0.21 10.21 14.26
CA ALA A 75 0.46 9.12 13.54
C ALA A 75 0.25 9.22 12.02
N LEU A 76 -0.95 9.53 11.55
CA LEU A 76 -1.23 9.64 10.12
C LEU A 76 -0.54 10.86 9.48
N LEU A 77 -0.48 11.99 10.18
CA LEU A 77 0.29 13.16 9.74
C LEU A 77 1.81 12.91 9.78
N GLY A 78 2.30 12.14 10.75
CA GLY A 78 3.69 11.67 10.78
C GLY A 78 4.00 10.74 9.59
N PHE A 79 3.05 9.88 9.20
CA PHE A 79 3.20 9.03 8.03
C PHE A 79 3.19 9.84 6.73
N ARG A 80 2.32 10.86 6.61
CA ARG A 80 2.35 11.83 5.51
C ARG A 80 3.75 12.43 5.36
N ASP A 81 4.36 12.88 6.46
CA ASP A 81 5.69 13.49 6.43
C ASP A 81 6.78 12.49 6.03
N ALA A 82 6.71 11.25 6.53
CA ALA A 82 7.61 10.16 6.12
C ALA A 82 7.48 9.82 4.62
N LEU A 83 6.25 9.82 4.08
CA LEU A 83 6.02 9.57 2.66
C LEU A 83 6.59 10.70 1.78
N LEU A 84 6.48 11.96 2.22
CA LEU A 84 7.12 13.10 1.54
C LEU A 84 8.65 13.03 1.60
N GLU A 85 9.23 12.65 2.73
CA GLU A 85 10.66 12.42 2.88
C GLU A 85 11.14 11.32 1.91
N TYR A 86 10.43 10.19 1.87
CA TYR A 86 10.67 9.12 0.91
C TYR A 86 10.64 9.62 -0.54
N LEU A 87 9.63 10.40 -0.93
CA LEU A 87 9.51 10.93 -2.30
C LEU A 87 10.66 11.89 -2.64
N GLY A 88 11.11 12.71 -1.69
CA GLY A 88 12.30 13.55 -1.85
C GLY A 88 13.58 12.73 -2.06
N GLU A 89 13.74 11.63 -1.32
CA GLU A 89 14.85 10.69 -1.48
C GLU A 89 14.77 9.92 -2.81
N TYR A 90 13.57 9.53 -3.25
CA TYR A 90 13.30 8.86 -4.53
C TYR A 90 13.75 9.74 -5.70
N GLY A 91 13.34 11.02 -5.74
CA GLY A 91 13.73 11.95 -6.81
C GLY A 91 15.23 12.23 -6.92
N SER A 92 16.02 11.89 -5.88
CA SER A 92 17.47 12.06 -5.85
C SER A 92 18.28 10.82 -6.24
N ARG A 93 17.64 9.65 -6.29
CA ARG A 93 18.30 8.35 -6.56
C ARG A 93 18.16 7.96 -8.02
N ASP A 94 19.23 7.39 -8.59
CA ASP A 94 19.20 6.71 -9.88
C ASP A 94 18.44 5.36 -9.81
N ALA A 95 18.22 4.85 -8.60
CA ALA A 95 17.59 3.57 -8.33
C ALA A 95 16.12 3.74 -7.92
N ARG A 96 15.27 2.87 -8.47
CA ARG A 96 13.84 2.82 -8.18
C ARG A 96 13.66 2.09 -6.84
N VAL A 97 13.36 2.84 -5.78
CA VAL A 97 13.28 2.32 -4.41
C VAL A 97 11.81 2.25 -4.00
N SER A 98 11.33 1.10 -3.48
CA SER A 98 9.99 1.00 -2.89
C SER A 98 9.98 1.49 -1.43
N PHE A 99 8.80 1.85 -0.92
CA PHE A 99 8.61 2.26 0.46
C PHE A 99 7.68 1.31 1.20
N VAL A 100 8.24 0.51 2.10
CA VAL A 100 7.50 -0.51 2.86
C VAL A 100 7.10 0.07 4.22
N THR A 101 5.81 -0.05 4.55
CA THR A 101 5.24 0.53 5.76
C THR A 101 4.66 -0.57 6.63
N PHE A 102 5.03 -0.58 7.91
CA PHE A 102 4.49 -1.49 8.91
C PHE A 102 3.56 -0.75 9.86
N TRP A 103 2.31 -1.16 9.91
CA TRP A 103 1.27 -0.51 10.70
C TRP A 103 1.06 -1.28 12.00
N LYS A 104 0.90 -0.56 13.11
CA LYS A 104 0.59 -1.19 14.39
C LYS A 104 -0.68 -2.04 14.22
N PRO A 105 -0.64 -3.34 14.54
CA PRO A 105 -1.79 -4.19 14.38
C PRO A 105 -2.90 -3.79 15.38
N PRO A 106 -4.17 -3.99 15.02
CA PRO A 106 -5.30 -3.73 15.90
C PRO A 106 -5.26 -4.64 17.14
N GLU A 107 -5.88 -4.18 18.24
CA GLU A 107 -5.96 -5.00 19.47
C GLU A 107 -6.91 -6.19 19.30
N ASP A 108 -7.98 -5.99 18.53
CA ASP A 108 -8.95 -7.01 18.14
C ASP A 108 -8.69 -7.48 16.71
N GLU A 109 -9.16 -8.68 16.38
CA GLU A 109 -9.05 -9.23 15.01
C GLU A 109 -9.91 -8.41 14.04
N PHE A 110 -9.26 -7.86 13.01
CA PHE A 110 -9.93 -7.17 11.91
C PHE A 110 -10.47 -8.15 10.87
N SER A 111 -11.68 -7.87 10.39
CA SER A 111 -12.23 -8.47 9.18
C SER A 111 -11.62 -7.86 7.91
N GLU A 112 -11.88 -8.46 6.75
CA GLU A 112 -11.52 -7.87 5.44
C GLU A 112 -12.07 -6.44 5.28
N ALA A 113 -13.32 -6.20 5.73
CA ALA A 113 -13.95 -4.88 5.66
C ALA A 113 -13.20 -3.83 6.48
N ASP A 114 -12.71 -4.19 7.67
CA ASP A 114 -11.96 -3.28 8.52
C ASP A 114 -10.61 -2.88 7.88
N TYR A 115 -9.96 -3.81 7.16
CA TYR A 115 -8.73 -3.51 6.41
C TYR A 115 -8.99 -2.63 5.18
N HIS A 116 -10.10 -2.83 4.47
CA HIS A 116 -10.51 -1.92 3.40
C HIS A 116 -10.80 -0.51 3.95
N GLU A 117 -11.55 -0.39 5.05
CA GLU A 117 -11.82 0.90 5.70
C GLU A 117 -10.51 1.58 6.13
N ALA A 118 -9.60 0.84 6.77
CA ALA A 118 -8.32 1.38 7.21
C ALA A 118 -7.47 1.89 6.04
N LEU A 119 -7.33 1.11 4.95
CA LEU A 119 -6.60 1.55 3.77
C LEU A 119 -7.19 2.84 3.19
N TRP A 120 -8.50 2.88 3.00
CA TRP A 120 -9.15 4.04 2.39
C TRP A 120 -9.16 5.26 3.30
N HIS A 121 -9.20 5.07 4.61
CA HIS A 121 -8.98 6.15 5.57
C HIS A 121 -7.57 6.75 5.41
N ILE A 122 -6.53 5.91 5.36
CA ILE A 122 -5.14 6.33 5.18
C ILE A 122 -4.98 7.11 3.87
N LEU A 123 -5.44 6.56 2.74
CA LEU A 123 -5.31 7.21 1.43
C LEU A 123 -6.10 8.52 1.35
N SER A 124 -7.26 8.59 2.01
CA SER A 124 -8.05 9.83 2.09
C SER A 124 -7.33 10.91 2.90
N VAL A 125 -6.73 10.55 4.04
CA VAL A 125 -5.95 11.47 4.87
C VAL A 125 -4.73 11.98 4.09
N LEU A 126 -4.01 11.11 3.40
CA LEU A 126 -2.93 11.51 2.49
C LEU A 126 -3.43 12.49 1.42
N HIS A 127 -4.53 12.18 0.73
CA HIS A 127 -5.07 13.05 -0.32
C HIS A 127 -5.44 14.44 0.21
N VAL A 128 -6.15 14.50 1.34
CA VAL A 128 -6.59 15.75 1.98
C VAL A 128 -5.42 16.62 2.44
N HIS A 129 -4.36 15.99 2.94
CA HIS A 129 -3.18 16.67 3.48
C HIS A 129 -1.98 16.73 2.50
N ASP A 130 -2.19 16.38 1.24
CA ASP A 130 -1.18 16.45 0.20
C ASP A 130 -0.74 17.92 -0.02
N PRO A 131 0.55 18.25 0.17
CA PRO A 131 1.05 19.60 -0.07
C PRO A 131 1.03 19.99 -1.56
N GLU A 132 0.97 19.01 -2.47
CA GLU A 132 0.95 19.24 -3.91
C GLU A 132 -0.47 19.10 -4.49
N PRO A 133 -0.77 19.81 -5.61
CA PRO A 133 -2.01 19.60 -6.33
C PRO A 133 -2.03 18.20 -6.96
N TRP A 134 -3.24 17.65 -7.16
CA TRP A 134 -3.40 16.43 -7.96
C TRP A 134 -2.87 16.67 -9.38
N PRO A 135 -2.06 15.75 -9.95
CA PRO A 135 -1.49 15.92 -11.28
C PRO A 135 -2.54 16.24 -12.36
N ALA A 136 -2.18 17.09 -13.32
CA ALA A 136 -3.13 17.58 -14.32
C ALA A 136 -3.50 16.51 -15.35
N ASP A 137 -2.60 15.58 -15.60
CA ASP A 137 -2.66 14.47 -16.54
C ASP A 137 -3.27 13.19 -15.97
N VAL A 138 -3.32 13.04 -14.64
CA VAL A 138 -4.02 11.93 -13.99
C VAL A 138 -5.50 12.30 -13.76
N PRO A 139 -6.48 11.48 -14.17
CA PRO A 139 -7.90 11.72 -13.91
C PRO A 139 -8.18 11.69 -12.40
N THR A 140 -9.28 12.31 -11.98
CA THR A 140 -9.78 12.24 -10.59
C THR A 140 -10.93 11.25 -10.42
N ASP A 141 -11.49 10.80 -11.53
CA ASP A 141 -12.52 9.76 -11.57
C ASP A 141 -11.84 8.41 -11.41
N THR A 142 -12.13 7.72 -10.30
CA THR A 142 -11.55 6.41 -9.95
C THR A 142 -12.02 5.30 -10.89
N ASP A 143 -13.05 5.56 -11.70
CA ASP A 143 -13.49 4.69 -12.78
C ASP A 143 -12.79 4.96 -14.13
N SER A 144 -11.83 5.89 -14.20
CA SER A 144 -10.99 6.02 -15.39
C SER A 144 -9.97 4.87 -15.44
N PRO A 145 -9.76 4.21 -16.59
CA PRO A 145 -8.67 3.24 -16.76
C PRO A 145 -7.28 3.81 -16.46
N GLU A 146 -7.09 5.12 -16.62
CA GLU A 146 -5.85 5.85 -16.37
C GLU A 146 -5.78 6.46 -14.96
N TRP A 147 -6.74 6.16 -14.08
CA TRP A 147 -6.69 6.65 -12.71
C TRP A 147 -5.68 5.85 -11.90
N GLU A 148 -4.86 6.59 -11.15
CA GLU A 148 -3.89 6.07 -10.19
C GLU A 148 -3.81 7.03 -8.99
N PHE A 149 -3.51 6.50 -7.80
CA PHE A 149 -3.43 7.29 -6.58
C PHE A 149 -2.19 8.20 -6.63
N CYS A 150 -2.39 9.51 -6.42
CA CYS A 150 -1.29 10.47 -6.41
C CYS A 150 -1.09 11.09 -5.03
N PHE A 151 0.17 11.28 -4.64
CA PHE A 151 0.56 12.01 -3.44
C PHE A 151 1.92 12.71 -3.66
N GLY A 152 2.06 13.95 -3.19
CA GLY A 152 3.31 14.71 -3.38
C GLY A 152 3.61 15.00 -4.86
N GLY A 153 2.57 15.06 -5.69
CA GLY A 153 2.68 15.25 -7.14
C GLY A 153 3.09 13.99 -7.92
N GLU A 154 3.32 12.87 -7.24
CA GLU A 154 3.77 11.61 -7.85
C GLU A 154 2.65 10.57 -7.84
N PRO A 155 2.43 9.86 -8.96
CA PRO A 155 1.60 8.68 -8.97
C PRO A 155 2.26 7.51 -8.23
N LEU A 156 1.49 6.85 -7.38
CA LEU A 156 1.91 5.78 -6.48
C LEU A 156 0.96 4.60 -6.61
N PHE A 157 1.55 3.39 -6.56
CA PHE A 157 0.83 2.13 -6.47
C PHE A 157 1.01 1.51 -5.08
N PRO A 158 0.06 1.69 -4.14
CA PRO A 158 0.08 1.03 -2.84
C PRO A 158 -0.29 -0.46 -3.00
N THR A 159 0.62 -1.36 -2.68
CA THR A 159 0.35 -2.81 -2.65
C THR A 159 0.20 -3.24 -1.19
N CYS A 160 -0.99 -3.69 -0.81
CA CYS A 160 -1.26 -4.11 0.57
C CYS A 160 -1.12 -5.62 0.75
N ARG A 161 -0.68 -5.97 1.96
CA ARG A 161 -0.74 -7.31 2.53
C ARG A 161 -1.47 -7.27 3.88
N ALA A 162 -2.24 -8.31 4.17
CA ALA A 162 -3.09 -8.36 5.36
C ALA A 162 -3.32 -9.80 5.88
N PRO A 163 -3.74 -9.97 7.15
CA PRO A 163 -3.97 -11.29 7.74
C PRO A 163 -5.11 -12.10 7.11
N PHE A 164 -6.19 -11.47 6.66
CA PHE A 164 -7.39 -12.17 6.21
C PHE A 164 -7.16 -13.09 4.99
N TYR A 165 -6.15 -12.79 4.16
CA TYR A 165 -5.79 -13.62 3.00
C TYR A 165 -5.40 -15.06 3.33
N ALA A 166 -5.02 -15.37 4.58
CA ALA A 166 -4.75 -16.75 5.00
C ALA A 166 -5.97 -17.67 4.83
N ALA A 167 -7.19 -17.15 5.05
CA ALA A 167 -8.42 -17.95 4.91
C ALA A 167 -8.78 -18.28 3.45
N HIS A 168 -8.11 -17.62 2.49
CA HIS A 168 -8.38 -17.70 1.05
C HIS A 168 -7.17 -18.18 0.25
N ASP A 169 -6.14 -18.70 0.94
CA ASP A 169 -4.90 -19.20 0.34
C ASP A 169 -4.18 -18.19 -0.59
N ARG A 170 -4.39 -16.87 -0.41
CA ARG A 170 -3.67 -15.82 -1.17
C ARG A 170 -2.40 -15.39 -0.45
N TYR A 171 -1.43 -16.29 -0.35
CA TYR A 171 -0.20 -16.07 0.41
C TYR A 171 0.70 -14.96 -0.17
N SER A 172 0.59 -14.66 -1.46
CA SER A 172 1.27 -13.54 -2.13
C SER A 172 0.84 -12.18 -1.55
N ARG A 173 -0.35 -12.12 -0.95
CA ARG A 173 -0.89 -10.94 -0.26
C ARG A 173 -1.00 -11.10 1.25
N TYR A 174 -0.62 -12.25 1.80
CA TYR A 174 -0.77 -12.52 3.23
C TYR A 174 0.32 -11.85 4.07
N CYS A 175 -0.06 -11.20 5.16
CA CYS A 175 0.83 -10.79 6.25
C CYS A 175 0.22 -11.23 7.58
N PRO A 176 0.91 -12.02 8.43
CA PRO A 176 0.33 -12.58 9.66
C PRO A 176 0.12 -11.56 10.78
N VAL A 177 0.70 -10.35 10.68
CA VAL A 177 0.78 -9.42 11.80
C VAL A 177 -0.33 -8.38 11.76
N GLY A 178 -0.50 -7.71 10.62
CA GLY A 178 -1.42 -6.60 10.44
C GLY A 178 -1.33 -6.05 9.02
N LEU A 179 -1.77 -4.80 8.84
CA LEU A 179 -1.65 -4.12 7.55
C LEU A 179 -0.19 -3.82 7.24
N GLU A 180 0.24 -4.20 6.05
CA GLU A 180 1.53 -3.85 5.47
C GLU A 180 1.26 -3.23 4.10
N ILE A 181 1.82 -2.05 3.83
CA ILE A 181 1.63 -1.37 2.55
C ILE A 181 3.00 -1.06 1.95
N THR A 182 3.21 -1.49 0.71
CA THR A 182 4.37 -1.09 -0.10
C THR A 182 3.94 -0.02 -1.10
N PHE A 183 4.41 1.21 -0.94
CA PHE A 183 4.20 2.29 -1.91
C PHE A 183 5.28 2.26 -2.98
N GLN A 184 4.85 2.36 -4.23
CA GLN A 184 5.72 2.22 -5.40
C GLN A 184 5.39 3.32 -6.42
N PRO A 185 6.28 4.30 -6.67
CA PRO A 185 6.10 5.27 -7.74
C PRO A 185 5.93 4.58 -9.09
N ALA A 186 5.08 5.12 -9.97
CA ALA A 186 4.81 4.51 -11.28
C ALA A 186 6.08 4.24 -12.11
N GLY A 187 7.11 5.09 -11.96
CA GLY A 187 8.43 4.91 -12.58
C GLY A 187 9.14 3.60 -12.22
N LEU A 188 8.77 2.92 -11.11
CA LEU A 188 9.25 1.57 -10.79
C LEU A 188 8.89 0.56 -11.87
N PHE A 189 7.73 0.74 -12.51
CA PHE A 189 7.16 -0.21 -13.47
C PHE A 189 7.56 0.07 -14.92
N GLU A 190 8.26 1.17 -15.20
CA GLU A 190 8.76 1.49 -16.55
C GLU A 190 9.58 0.32 -17.13
N GLY A 191 9.16 -0.21 -18.29
CA GLY A 191 9.77 -1.38 -18.93
C GLY A 191 9.16 -2.72 -18.51
N ILE A 192 8.29 -2.72 -17.51
CA ILE A 192 7.41 -3.84 -17.15
C ILE A 192 6.00 -3.59 -17.71
N THR A 193 5.67 -2.40 -18.22
CA THR A 193 4.37 -1.94 -18.76
C THR A 193 3.83 -2.74 -19.97
N ALA A 194 2.50 -2.78 -20.10
CA ALA A 194 1.78 -3.71 -20.99
C ALA A 194 1.85 -3.30 -22.47
N ASP A 195 2.33 -2.10 -22.72
CA ASP A 195 2.59 -1.49 -24.03
C ASP A 195 3.85 -2.06 -24.72
N THR A 196 4.67 -2.85 -24.02
CA THR A 196 5.87 -3.48 -24.58
C THR A 196 5.85 -5.01 -24.52
N ASP A 197 6.39 -5.68 -25.55
CA ASP A 197 6.55 -7.14 -25.56
C ASP A 197 7.36 -7.67 -24.37
N ALA A 198 8.32 -6.89 -23.88
CA ALA A 198 9.14 -7.24 -22.73
C ALA A 198 8.32 -7.19 -21.43
N GLY A 199 7.55 -6.13 -21.23
CA GLY A 199 6.66 -5.98 -20.09
C GLY A 199 5.53 -7.01 -20.06
N GLN A 200 4.91 -7.30 -21.22
CA GLN A 200 3.92 -8.38 -21.34
C GLN A 200 4.49 -9.75 -20.93
N ARG A 201 5.72 -10.07 -21.36
CA ARG A 201 6.39 -11.32 -20.94
C ARG A 201 6.72 -11.32 -19.45
N ALA A 202 7.18 -10.19 -18.90
CA ALA A 202 7.45 -10.07 -17.47
C ALA A 202 6.18 -10.27 -16.64
N ARG A 203 5.06 -9.65 -17.03
CA ARG A 203 3.75 -9.83 -16.39
C ARG A 203 3.25 -11.26 -16.47
N ALA A 204 3.29 -11.89 -17.65
CA ALA A 204 2.88 -13.29 -17.80
C ALA A 204 3.71 -14.22 -16.91
N ALA A 205 5.02 -13.95 -16.78
CA ALA A 205 5.87 -14.71 -15.87
C ALA A 205 5.49 -14.49 -14.39
N ILE A 206 5.15 -13.26 -13.98
CA ILE A 206 4.68 -12.96 -12.62
C ILE A 206 3.34 -13.67 -12.36
N GLN A 207 2.37 -13.57 -13.27
CA GLN A 207 1.06 -14.22 -13.13
C GLN A 207 1.17 -15.74 -12.99
N ASN A 208 1.99 -16.39 -13.82
CA ASN A 208 2.23 -17.84 -13.69
C ASN A 208 2.84 -18.20 -12.33
N ARG A 209 3.73 -17.35 -11.78
CA ARG A 209 4.28 -17.58 -10.43
C ARG A 209 3.27 -17.33 -9.33
N ILE A 210 2.35 -16.38 -9.49
CA ILE A 210 1.24 -16.17 -8.56
C ILE A 210 0.43 -17.47 -8.49
N GLU A 211 0.12 -18.09 -9.63
CA GLU A 211 -0.60 -19.36 -9.66
C GLU A 211 0.11 -20.47 -8.90
N GLU A 212 1.41 -20.62 -9.11
CA GLU A 212 2.22 -21.63 -8.42
C GLU A 212 2.38 -21.34 -6.93
N TYR A 213 2.48 -20.07 -6.53
CA TYR A 213 2.74 -19.66 -5.14
C TYR A 213 1.49 -19.66 -4.27
N ASP A 214 0.37 -19.16 -4.80
CA ASP A 214 -0.92 -19.14 -4.11
C ASP A 214 -1.69 -20.46 -4.29
N GLY A 215 -1.34 -21.28 -5.29
CA GLY A 215 -2.04 -22.51 -5.62
C GLY A 215 -3.42 -22.28 -6.25
N GLN A 216 -3.69 -21.07 -6.73
CA GLN A 216 -4.96 -20.63 -7.32
C GLN A 216 -4.72 -19.57 -8.42
N CYS A 217 -5.70 -19.35 -9.29
CA CYS A 217 -5.61 -18.35 -10.35
C CYS A 217 -5.26 -16.94 -9.80
N PRO A 218 -4.59 -16.08 -10.60
CA PRO A 218 -4.39 -14.69 -10.22
C PRO A 218 -5.74 -14.02 -9.92
N HIS A 219 -5.73 -13.06 -9.02
CA HIS A 219 -6.95 -12.38 -8.60
C HIS A 219 -7.67 -11.73 -9.78
N ALA A 220 -9.00 -11.78 -9.82
CA ALA A 220 -9.79 -11.29 -10.95
C ALA A 220 -9.68 -9.78 -11.17
N ASP A 221 -9.38 -9.03 -10.10
CA ASP A 221 -9.18 -7.58 -10.16
C ASP A 221 -7.74 -7.21 -10.56
N LEU A 222 -6.82 -8.17 -10.74
CA LEU A 222 -5.48 -7.89 -11.26
C LEU A 222 -5.58 -7.43 -12.72
N GLY A 223 -5.25 -6.17 -12.98
CA GLY A 223 -5.41 -5.52 -14.28
C GLY A 223 -4.28 -4.57 -14.62
N ASP A 224 -4.37 -3.93 -15.78
CA ASP A 224 -3.35 -3.04 -16.33
C ASP A 224 -3.86 -1.59 -16.44
N LEU A 225 -3.04 -0.65 -15.98
CA LEU A 225 -3.31 0.78 -16.13
C LEU A 225 -3.53 1.14 -17.61
N GLY A 226 -4.61 1.86 -17.89
CA GLY A 226 -5.03 2.30 -19.21
C GLY A 226 -5.83 1.26 -20.02
N VAL A 227 -6.12 0.08 -19.46
CA VAL A 227 -6.98 -0.92 -20.12
C VAL A 227 -8.45 -0.69 -19.77
N ASP A 228 -9.28 -0.57 -20.81
CA ASP A 228 -10.73 -0.42 -20.66
C ASP A 228 -11.34 -1.56 -19.84
N GLY A 229 -11.95 -1.21 -18.70
CA GLY A 229 -12.59 -2.15 -17.78
C GLY A 229 -11.75 -2.44 -16.53
N ASP A 230 -10.44 -2.22 -16.59
CA ASP A 230 -9.56 -2.35 -15.44
C ASP A 230 -9.64 -1.10 -14.57
N ARG A 231 -9.40 -1.29 -13.27
CA ARG A 231 -9.39 -0.24 -12.27
C ARG A 231 -8.15 -0.43 -11.42
N GLU A 232 -7.41 0.65 -11.16
CA GLU A 232 -6.19 0.52 -10.36
C GLU A 232 -6.51 0.29 -8.88
N TRP A 233 -7.50 1.01 -8.35
CA TRP A 233 -7.77 1.05 -6.91
C TRP A 233 -8.15 -0.30 -6.29
N VAL A 234 -8.81 -1.19 -7.05
CA VAL A 234 -9.18 -2.54 -6.60
C VAL A 234 -7.97 -3.44 -6.39
N GLN A 235 -6.80 -3.06 -6.93
CA GLN A 235 -5.56 -3.82 -6.82
C GLN A 235 -4.76 -3.50 -5.56
N TYR A 236 -5.07 -2.38 -4.91
CA TYR A 236 -4.34 -1.93 -3.73
C TYR A 236 -4.52 -2.89 -2.56
N LEU A 237 -5.75 -3.34 -2.35
CA LEU A 237 -6.11 -4.46 -1.49
C LEU A 237 -7.16 -5.28 -2.24
N PHE A 238 -6.80 -6.49 -2.66
CA PHE A 238 -7.74 -7.40 -3.32
C PHE A 238 -8.82 -7.87 -2.36
N ARG A 239 -10.05 -7.91 -2.86
CA ARG A 239 -11.18 -8.52 -2.14
C ARG A 239 -11.13 -10.04 -2.17
N GLU A 240 -11.56 -10.70 -1.12
CA GLU A 240 -11.87 -12.14 -1.14
C GLU A 240 -13.35 -12.42 -0.87
N ASP A 241 -14.04 -11.51 -0.18
CA ASP A 241 -15.48 -11.54 0.04
C ASP A 241 -16.15 -10.26 -0.50
N ASP A 242 -16.99 -10.41 -1.53
CA ASP A 242 -17.76 -9.32 -2.14
C ASP A 242 -18.64 -8.56 -1.12
N ALA A 243 -19.03 -9.19 0.00
CA ALA A 243 -19.81 -8.54 1.05
C ALA A 243 -18.94 -7.74 2.04
N GLN A 244 -17.63 -7.94 2.04
CA GLN A 244 -16.67 -7.26 2.91
C GLN A 244 -15.80 -6.24 2.18
N ALA A 245 -15.83 -6.22 0.85
CA ALA A 245 -15.11 -5.26 0.04
C ALA A 245 -16.02 -4.16 -0.54
N PRO A 246 -15.48 -2.95 -0.80
CA PRO A 246 -16.23 -1.89 -1.43
C PRO A 246 -16.55 -2.22 -2.90
N THR A 247 -17.79 -1.94 -3.32
CA THR A 247 -18.25 -2.11 -4.72
C THR A 247 -17.94 -0.90 -5.61
N GLU A 248 -17.64 0.24 -5.00
CA GLU A 248 -17.23 1.50 -5.62
C GLU A 248 -16.08 2.09 -4.79
N CYS A 249 -15.22 2.92 -5.38
CA CYS A 249 -14.10 3.51 -4.64
C CYS A 249 -14.61 4.35 -3.43
N PRO A 250 -14.19 4.04 -2.18
CA PRO A 250 -14.66 4.74 -0.98
C PRO A 250 -14.17 6.17 -0.81
N ALA A 251 -13.27 6.64 -1.67
CA ALA A 251 -12.68 7.97 -1.61
C ALA A 251 -12.98 8.79 -2.87
N THR A 252 -13.11 10.11 -2.69
CA THR A 252 -13.24 11.07 -3.79
C THR A 252 -11.98 11.91 -3.90
N PHE A 253 -11.50 12.08 -5.13
CA PHE A 253 -10.29 12.83 -5.42
C PHE A 253 -10.63 14.14 -6.14
N THR A 254 -9.91 15.21 -5.80
CA THR A 254 -10.14 16.54 -6.39
C THR A 254 -8.83 17.22 -6.80
N ARG A 255 -8.95 18.09 -7.81
CA ARG A 255 -7.89 19.02 -8.23
C ARG A 255 -7.92 20.33 -7.45
N GLU A 256 -8.96 20.60 -6.66
CA GLU A 256 -8.98 21.75 -5.77
C GLU A 256 -7.80 21.68 -4.79
N HIS A 257 -7.06 22.77 -4.64
CA HIS A 257 -5.88 22.82 -3.78
C HIS A 257 -5.69 24.24 -3.20
N PRO A 258 -5.36 24.40 -1.91
CA PRO A 258 -5.22 23.33 -0.90
C PRO A 258 -6.57 22.71 -0.54
N LYS A 259 -6.58 21.41 -0.24
CA LYS A 259 -7.81 20.65 0.09
C LYS A 259 -8.19 20.86 1.55
N ALA A 260 -7.24 20.64 2.46
CA ALA A 260 -7.36 21.09 3.84
C ALA A 260 -7.11 22.60 3.93
N THR A 261 -8.10 23.36 4.39
CA THR A 261 -7.88 24.74 4.83
C THR A 261 -7.65 24.74 6.34
N ALA A 262 -6.65 25.47 6.81
CA ALA A 262 -6.32 25.52 8.23
C ALA A 262 -7.57 25.86 9.08
N GLY A 263 -8.04 24.90 9.88
CA GLY A 263 -9.17 25.07 10.81
C GLY A 263 -10.47 24.31 10.48
N ILE A 264 -10.51 23.48 9.44
CA ILE A 264 -11.63 22.55 9.19
C ILE A 264 -11.06 21.14 9.05
N ASP A 265 -11.47 20.25 9.96
CA ASP A 265 -11.12 18.83 9.93
C ASP A 265 -12.20 18.09 9.14
N PRO A 266 -11.96 17.67 7.88
CA PRO A 266 -13.02 17.18 7.00
C PRO A 266 -13.41 15.71 7.26
N VAL A 267 -12.75 15.02 8.21
CA VAL A 267 -12.78 13.55 8.28
C VAL A 267 -13.98 12.97 9.04
N VAL A 268 -14.79 13.78 9.73
CA VAL A 268 -15.99 13.26 10.44
C VAL A 268 -17.25 13.57 9.64
N GLY A 269 -17.52 12.74 8.63
CA GLY A 269 -18.84 12.62 8.02
C GLY A 269 -19.85 12.12 9.04
N SER A 270 -20.47 13.04 9.77
CA SER A 270 -21.60 12.73 10.65
C SER A 270 -22.78 12.33 9.78
N GLN A 271 -23.10 11.03 9.69
CA GLN A 271 -24.40 10.61 9.16
C GLN A 271 -25.51 11.31 9.96
N PRO A 272 -26.47 12.01 9.32
CA PRO A 272 -27.65 12.47 10.02
C PRO A 272 -28.48 11.25 10.47
N PRO A 273 -29.12 11.30 11.66
CA PRO A 273 -29.89 10.18 12.16
C PRO A 273 -31.02 9.86 11.17
N ALA A 274 -31.15 8.58 10.84
CA ALA A 274 -32.27 8.06 10.06
C ALA A 274 -33.57 8.55 10.69
N SER A 275 -34.35 9.33 9.93
CA SER A 275 -35.72 9.68 10.26
C SER A 275 -36.53 8.38 10.29
N GLY A 276 -36.82 7.91 11.49
CA GLY A 276 -37.88 6.92 11.69
C GLY A 276 -39.21 7.59 11.42
N ASP A 277 -39.91 7.12 10.40
CA ASP A 277 -41.35 7.35 10.24
C ASP A 277 -42.12 6.20 10.88
N ASP A 278 -43.20 6.58 11.58
CA ASP A 278 -44.23 5.76 12.23
C ASP A 278 -44.87 4.68 11.33
#